data_AF-D8KXJ4-F1
#
_entry.id   AF-D8KXJ4-F1
#
_cell.length_a   1.000
_cell.length_b   1.000
_cell.length_c   1.000
_cell.angle_alpha   90.00
_cell.angle_beta   90.00
_cell.angle_gamma   90.00
#
_symmetry.space_group_name_H-M   'P 1'
#
loop_
_entity.id
_entity.type
_entity.pdbx_description
1 polymer ?
#
loop_
_entity_poly.entity_id
_entity_poly.type
_entity_poly.pdbx_seq_one_letter_code
_entity_poly.pdbx_strand_id
1 'polypeptide(L)' 'RVASIEYDPNRNAFICLINYTDGDKRYILHPRGIGVGDTVTSSSDASISIGNALPL' A
#
# COMPACT_ATOMS: atom_id res chain seq x y z
N ARG A 1 -0.17 2.02 7.18
CA ARG A 1 1.25 2.43 6.99
C ARG A 1 2.03 1.28 6.33
N VAL A 2 2.95 1.57 5.42
CA VAL A 2 3.84 0.58 4.81
C VAL A 2 4.84 0.06 5.84
N ALA A 3 4.78 -1.24 6.12
CA ALA A 3 5.65 -1.93 7.07
C ALA A 3 6.90 -2.49 6.40
N SER A 4 6.76 -3.09 5.24
CA SER A 4 7.86 -3.70 4.45
C SER A 4 7.51 -3.70 2.97
N ILE A 5 8.56 -3.80 2.15
CA ILE A 5 8.47 -4.04 0.71
C ILE A 5 9.18 -5.36 0.44
N GLU A 6 8.48 -6.29 -0.20
CA GLU A 6 8.90 -7.69 -0.33
C GLU A 6 8.81 -8.15 -1.79
N TYR A 7 9.67 -9.09 -2.15
CA TYR A 7 9.61 -9.77 -3.43
C TYR A 7 8.58 -10.90 -3.37
N ASP A 8 7.69 -10.98 -4.35
CA ASP A 8 6.76 -12.10 -4.50
C ASP A 8 7.04 -12.86 -5.79
N PRO A 9 7.43 -14.15 -5.74
CA PRO A 9 7.77 -14.92 -6.93
C PRO A 9 6.59 -15.15 -7.89
N ASN A 10 5.34 -14.96 -7.46
CA ASN A 10 4.16 -15.18 -8.29
C ASN A 10 3.80 -13.97 -9.17
N ARG A 11 4.58 -12.88 -9.11
CA ARG A 11 4.32 -11.64 -9.84
C ARG A 11 5.61 -10.87 -10.10
N ASN A 12 5.62 -10.07 -11.16
CA ASN A 12 6.81 -9.27 -11.51
C ASN A 12 7.00 -8.03 -10.63
N ALA A 13 5.93 -7.54 -10.00
CA ALA A 13 5.96 -6.36 -9.14
C ALA A 13 6.26 -6.72 -7.69
N PHE A 14 6.97 -5.85 -6.97
CA PHE A 14 7.11 -5.96 -5.52
C PHE A 14 5.74 -5.79 -4.83
N ILE A 15 5.62 -6.33 -3.62
CA ILE A 15 4.45 -6.16 -2.77
C ILE A 15 4.82 -5.35 -1.52
N CYS A 16 3.88 -4.57 -1.02
CA CYS A 16 4.02 -3.84 0.23
C CYS A 16 3.13 -4.49 1.29
N LEU A 17 3.69 -4.77 2.47
CA LEU A 17 2.91 -5.11 3.64
C LEU A 17 2.37 -3.82 4.27
N ILE A 18 1.06 -3.70 4.40
CA ILE A 18 0.38 -2.58 5.02
C ILE A 18 -0.14 -3.01 6.39
N ASN A 19 0.26 -2.27 7.42
CA ASN A 19 -0.35 -2.35 8.74
C ASN A 19 -1.40 -1.24 8.85
N TYR A 20 -2.66 -1.62 8.98
CA TYR A 20 -3.77 -0.72 9.24
C TYR A 20 -3.86 -0.36 10.73
N THR A 21 -4.59 0.71 11.04
CA THR A 21 -4.75 1.22 12.40
C THR A 21 -5.62 0.33 13.28
N ASP A 22 -6.47 -0.50 12.67
CA ASP A 22 -7.29 -1.53 13.32
C ASP A 22 -6.52 -2.81 13.67
N GLY A 23 -5.25 -2.91 13.26
CA GLY A 23 -4.39 -4.07 13.46
C GLY A 23 -4.38 -5.06 12.29
N ASP A 24 -5.22 -4.85 11.27
CA ASP A 24 -5.22 -5.68 10.07
C ASP A 24 -3.90 -5.50 9.30
N LYS A 25 -3.44 -6.61 8.71
CA LYS A 25 -2.30 -6.62 7.81
C LYS A 25 -2.74 -7.07 6.43
N ARG A 26 -2.44 -6.29 5.40
CA ARG A 26 -2.74 -6.67 4.01
C ARG A 26 -1.58 -6.38 3.10
N TYR A 27 -1.47 -7.16 2.04
CA TYR A 27 -0.54 -6.90 0.96
C TYR A 27 -1.21 -6.07 -0.13
N ILE A 28 -0.49 -5.10 -0.65
CA ILE A 28 -0.82 -4.39 -1.88
C ILE A 28 0.34 -4.50 -2.87
N LEU A 29 0.07 -4.32 -4.16
CA LEU A 29 1.16 -4.13 -5.13
C LEU A 29 1.92 -2.85 -4.78
N HIS A 30 3.24 -2.86 -4.91
CA HIS A 30 4.08 -1.69 -4.65
C HIS A 30 3.85 -0.62 -5.74
N PRO A 31 3.20 0.52 -5.43
CA PRO A 31 3.16 1.65 -6.35
C PRO A 31 4.54 2.32 -6.40
N ARG A 32 4.99 2.72 -7.59
CA ARG A 32 6.27 3.41 -7.76
C ARG A 32 6.28 4.72 -6.96
N GLY A 33 7.33 4.92 -6.16
CA GLY A 33 7.53 6.15 -5.40
C GLY A 33 7.02 6.10 -3.95
N ILE A 34 6.55 4.94 -3.48
CA ILE A 34 6.26 4.71 -2.06
C ILE A 34 7.42 4.01 -1.35
N GLY A 35 7.69 4.40 -0.11
CA GLY A 35 8.69 3.82 0.76
C GLY A 35 8.10 3.18 2.02
N VAL A 36 8.97 2.53 2.80
CA VAL A 36 8.62 2.04 4.15
C VAL A 36 8.35 3.24 5.05
N GLY A 37 7.26 3.20 5.81
CA GLY A 37 6.82 4.29 6.69
C GLY A 37 5.74 5.20 6.11
N ASP A 38 5.53 5.16 4.79
CA ASP A 38 4.49 5.94 4.13
C ASP A 38 3.08 5.49 4.51
N THR A 39 2.13 6.41 4.42
CA THR A 39 0.72 6.16 4.72
C THR A 39 -0.05 6.00 3.42
N VAL A 40 -0.81 4.91 3.34
CA VAL A 40 -1.74 4.64 2.26
C VAL A 40 -3.13 4.60 2.85
N THR A 41 -4.07 5.27 2.17
CA THR A 41 -5.47 5.35 2.57
C THR A 41 -6.36 4.90 1.42
N SER A 42 -7.32 4.03 1.73
CA SER A 42 -8.38 3.63 0.81
C SER A 42 -9.68 4.20 1.34
N SER A 43 -10.21 5.23 0.68
CA SER A 43 -11.45 5.90 1.05
C SER A 43 -12.01 6.68 -0.15
N SER A 44 -13.32 6.94 -0.16
CA SER A 44 -13.94 7.90 -1.09
C SER A 44 -13.37 9.31 -0.95
N ASP A 45 -12.97 9.68 0.27
CA ASP A 45 -12.46 11.03 0.59
C ASP A 45 -10.93 11.08 0.67
N ALA A 46 -10.23 10.04 0.20
CA ALA A 46 -8.78 10.01 0.23
C ALA A 46 -8.19 11.09 -0.68
N SER A 47 -7.05 11.67 -0.29
CA SER A 47 -6.32 12.59 -1.17
C SER A 47 -5.80 11.85 -2.41
N ILE A 48 -5.76 12.54 -3.55
CA ILE A 48 -5.11 12.02 -4.77
C ILE A 48 -3.59 12.07 -4.56
N SER A 49 -3.07 11.01 -3.96
CA SER A 49 -1.64 10.81 -3.72
C SER A 49 -1.24 9.37 -4.02
N ILE A 50 0.06 9.15 -4.24
CA ILE A 50 0.61 7.85 -4.63
C ILE A 50 0.22 6.78 -3.60
N GLY A 51 -0.37 5.69 -4.08
CA GLY A 51 -0.81 4.55 -3.26
C GLY A 51 -2.25 4.62 -2.76
N ASN A 52 -2.88 5.80 -2.71
CA ASN A 52 -4.27 5.90 -2.25
C ASN A 52 -5.24 5.32 -3.27
N ALA A 53 -6.32 4.70 -2.78
CA ALA A 53 -7.36 4.09 -3.59
C ALA A 53 -8.68 4.84 -3.39
N LEU A 54 -9.31 5.23 -4.51
CA LEU A 54 -10.60 5.92 -4.57
C LEU A 54 -11.58 5.17 -5.50
N PRO A 55 -12.90 5.31 -5.30
CA PRO A 55 -13.91 4.89 -6.28
C PRO A 55 -13.74 5.62 -7.63
N LEU A 56 -14.16 4.96 -8.72
CA LEU A 56 -14.19 5.54 -10.08
C LEU A 56 -15.40 6.45 -10.29
#